data_AF-A0AAP4X798-F1
#
_entry.id   AF-A0AAP4X798-F1
#
_cell.length_a   1.000
_cell.length_b   1.000
_cell.length_c   1.000
_cell.angle_alpha   90.00
_cell.angle_beta   90.00
_cell.angle_gamma   90.00
#
_symmetry.space_group_name_H-M   'P 1'
#
loop_
_entity.id
_entity.type
_entity.pdbx_description
1 polymer ?
#
loop_
_entity_poly.entity_id
_entity_poly.type
_entity_poly.pdbx_seq_one_letter_code
_entity_poly.pdbx_strand_id
1 'polypeptide(L)'
;MNDSVMLSLEDRFSGIKRWKSGKKVALHKPLLILYVLNQYKYNHRRLFNFEYDICEQLGSLLQLFGSGNKIQNPHYPFWRLKNDSLWEVKLQGSIKLTSSGDASKKQLCETKAEGGFIEPIYNKLINNKSAIDILSQLIVKVYFPKALQPALTEFFEIKVISVAKGLHEETTITQYDCNLIDELISEFEF
;
A
#
# COMPACT_ATOMS: atom_id res chain seq x y z
N MET A 1 16.01 -27.85 12.21
CA MET A 1 16.26 -27.12 10.95
C MET A 1 14.98 -26.36 10.68
N ASN A 2 15.03 -25.03 10.78
CA ASN A 2 13.85 -24.17 10.77
C ASN A 2 13.37 -23.97 9.33
N ASP A 3 12.26 -24.62 8.99
CA ASP A 3 11.41 -24.22 7.88
C ASP A 3 10.70 -22.92 8.27
N SER A 4 11.38 -21.80 8.02
CA SER A 4 10.71 -20.51 7.95
C SER A 4 9.90 -20.48 6.66
N VAL A 5 8.65 -20.92 6.75
CA VAL A 5 7.64 -20.76 5.69
C VAL A 5 7.66 -19.31 5.22
N MET A 6 8.11 -19.11 3.98
CA MET A 6 8.16 -17.81 3.33
C MET A 6 6.71 -17.38 3.06
N LEU A 7 6.19 -16.46 3.87
CA LEU A 7 4.84 -15.90 3.70
C LEU A 7 4.71 -15.28 2.30
N SER A 8 3.58 -15.55 1.64
CA SER A 8 3.26 -15.00 0.33
C SER A 8 3.21 -13.46 0.37
N LEU A 9 3.37 -12.79 -0.78
CA LEU A 9 3.20 -11.34 -0.86
C LEU A 9 1.83 -10.92 -0.31
N GLU A 10 0.82 -11.75 -0.55
CA GLU A 10 -0.56 -11.55 -0.10
C GLU A 10 -0.68 -11.68 1.39
N ASP A 11 -0.08 -12.68 2.04
CA ASP A 11 -0.04 -12.77 3.50
C ASP A 11 0.61 -11.52 4.11
N ARG A 12 1.56 -10.90 3.40
CA ARG A 12 2.23 -9.68 3.85
C ARG A 12 1.39 -8.43 3.63
N PHE A 13 0.64 -8.35 2.53
CA PHE A 13 -0.25 -7.21 2.24
C PHE A 13 -1.62 -7.31 2.96
N SER A 14 -2.20 -8.50 3.07
CA SER A 14 -3.41 -8.79 3.83
C SER A 14 -3.15 -8.81 5.35
N GLY A 15 -1.94 -9.21 5.73
CA GLY A 15 -1.44 -9.24 7.10
C GLY A 15 -0.85 -7.93 7.59
N ILE A 16 -0.91 -6.84 6.81
CA ILE A 16 -0.54 -5.49 7.27
C ILE A 16 -1.23 -5.25 8.62
N LYS A 17 -0.41 -5.10 9.66
CA LYS A 17 -0.86 -5.00 11.05
C LYS A 17 -1.75 -3.78 11.17
N ARG A 18 -3.05 -4.06 11.22
CA ARG A 18 -4.10 -3.09 11.46
C ARG A 18 -3.87 -2.48 12.83
N TRP A 19 -3.64 -1.17 12.89
CA TRP A 19 -3.87 -0.46 14.14
C TRP A 19 -5.38 -0.53 14.43
N LYS A 20 -5.77 -1.29 15.46
CA LYS A 20 -7.13 -1.27 16.02
C LYS A 20 -7.14 -0.35 17.23
N SER A 21 -7.81 0.79 17.14
CA SER A 21 -8.30 1.52 18.30
C SER A 21 -9.82 1.57 18.21
N GLY A 22 -10.48 0.63 18.88
CA GLY A 22 -11.93 0.46 18.84
C GLY A 22 -12.48 0.19 17.43
N LYS A 23 -13.50 0.95 17.01
CA LYS A 23 -14.26 0.80 15.75
C LYS A 23 -13.65 1.50 14.51
N LYS A 24 -12.48 2.15 14.62
CA LYS A 24 -11.87 2.92 13.51
C LYS A 24 -10.58 2.27 13.01
N VAL A 25 -10.58 1.88 11.74
CA VAL A 25 -9.38 1.49 11.00
C VAL A 25 -8.73 2.78 10.49
N ALA A 26 -7.43 2.98 10.76
CA ALA A 26 -6.70 4.14 10.25
C ALA A 26 -6.39 3.95 8.76
N LEU A 27 -7.04 4.73 7.89
CA LEU A 27 -6.90 4.68 6.42
C LEU A 27 -5.53 5.13 5.91
N HIS A 28 -4.60 5.50 6.79
CA HIS A 28 -3.41 6.25 6.41
C HIS A 28 -2.35 5.37 5.72
N LYS A 29 -2.14 4.14 6.20
CA LYS A 29 -1.23 3.18 5.55
C LYS A 29 -1.80 2.69 4.20
N PRO A 30 -3.08 2.28 4.11
CA PRO A 30 -3.69 1.93 2.82
C PRO A 30 -3.63 3.06 1.79
N LEU A 31 -3.88 4.32 2.17
CA LEU A 31 -3.74 5.47 1.26
C LEU A 31 -2.30 5.68 0.78
N LEU A 32 -1.31 5.54 1.66
CA LEU A 32 0.10 5.58 1.27
C LEU A 32 0.43 4.47 0.25
N ILE A 33 -0.08 3.27 0.46
CA ILE A 33 0.12 2.14 -0.45
C ILE A 33 -0.49 2.41 -1.82
N LEU A 34 -1.74 2.88 -1.87
CA LEU A 34 -2.41 3.22 -3.13
C LEU A 34 -1.67 4.33 -3.89
N TYR A 35 -1.23 5.36 -3.18
CA TYR A 35 -0.41 6.43 -3.76
C TYR A 35 0.85 5.87 -4.42
N VAL A 36 1.64 5.08 -3.67
CA VAL A 36 2.89 4.51 -4.17
C VAL A 36 2.67 3.56 -5.35
N LEU A 37 1.64 2.70 -5.28
CA LEU A 37 1.25 1.82 -6.37
C LEU A 37 0.93 2.62 -7.64
N ASN A 38 0.13 3.68 -7.52
CA ASN A 38 -0.20 4.55 -8.64
C ASN A 38 1.05 5.20 -9.25
N GLN A 39 1.95 5.72 -8.42
CA GLN A 39 3.21 6.31 -8.90
C GLN A 39 4.10 5.30 -9.64
N TYR A 40 4.08 4.02 -9.28
CA TYR A 40 4.79 3.00 -10.05
C TYR A 40 4.15 2.70 -11.41
N LYS A 41 2.84 2.92 -11.60
CA LYS A 41 2.23 2.88 -12.95
C LYS A 41 2.92 3.89 -13.87
N TYR A 42 3.28 5.03 -13.31
CA TYR A 42 4.01 6.12 -13.95
C TYR A 42 5.54 6.01 -13.87
N ASN A 43 6.06 4.79 -13.68
CA ASN A 43 7.49 4.48 -13.67
C ASN A 43 8.32 5.27 -12.65
N HIS A 44 7.71 5.66 -11.53
CA HIS A 44 8.46 6.24 -10.43
C HIS A 44 9.55 5.26 -9.95
N ARG A 45 10.70 5.82 -9.54
CA ARG A 45 11.78 5.09 -8.90
C ARG A 45 11.30 4.39 -7.62
N ARG A 46 12.00 3.35 -7.19
CA ARG A 46 11.56 2.52 -6.04
C ARG A 46 11.35 3.29 -4.73
N LEU A 47 12.25 4.23 -4.43
CA LEU A 47 12.25 4.94 -3.16
C LEU A 47 11.72 6.37 -3.35
N PHE A 48 10.80 6.76 -2.48
CA PHE A 48 10.16 8.07 -2.43
C PHE A 48 10.80 8.89 -1.31
N ASN A 49 11.25 10.09 -1.63
CA ASN A 49 11.67 11.05 -0.63
C ASN A 49 10.47 11.44 0.24
N PHE A 50 10.62 11.34 1.56
CA PHE A 50 9.53 11.63 2.48
C PHE A 50 9.01 13.06 2.35
N GLU A 51 9.91 14.04 2.23
CA GLU A 51 9.55 15.45 2.19
C GLU A 51 8.90 15.83 0.86
N TYR A 52 9.56 15.50 -0.25
CA TYR A 52 9.17 15.97 -1.57
C TYR A 52 8.12 15.09 -2.26
N ASP A 53 8.19 13.77 -2.07
CA ASP A 53 7.33 12.85 -2.81
C ASP A 53 6.10 12.43 -1.97
N ILE A 54 6.23 12.33 -0.64
CA ILE A 54 5.18 11.71 0.21
C ILE A 54 4.41 12.71 1.07
N CYS A 55 5.09 13.64 1.75
CA CYS A 55 4.50 14.35 2.87
C CYS A 55 3.26 15.17 2.48
N GLU A 56 3.35 15.96 1.42
CA GLU A 56 2.24 16.78 0.95
C GLU A 56 1.15 15.93 0.29
N GLN A 57 1.54 15.04 -0.62
CA GLN A 57 0.61 14.20 -1.37
C GLN A 57 -0.24 13.31 -0.45
N LEU A 58 0.39 12.62 0.50
CA LEU A 58 -0.33 11.83 1.48
C LEU A 58 -1.18 12.71 2.41
N GLY A 59 -0.71 13.91 2.76
CA GLY A 59 -1.48 14.89 3.51
C GLY A 59 -2.79 15.26 2.81
N SER A 60 -2.73 15.58 1.52
CA SER A 60 -3.89 15.92 0.69
C SER A 60 -4.84 14.74 0.51
N LEU A 61 -4.33 13.53 0.25
CA LEU A 61 -5.15 12.31 0.16
C LEU A 61 -5.89 12.02 1.46
N LEU A 62 -5.24 12.23 2.60
CA LEU A 62 -5.85 12.06 3.90
C LEU A 62 -6.94 13.09 4.21
N GLN A 63 -6.81 14.31 3.70
CA GLN A 63 -7.87 15.31 3.79
C GLN A 63 -9.06 14.93 2.89
N LEU A 64 -8.79 14.44 1.68
CA LEU A 64 -9.81 14.10 0.70
C LEU A 64 -10.60 12.83 1.05
N PHE A 65 -9.91 11.76 1.44
CA PHE A 65 -10.49 10.43 1.65
C PHE A 65 -10.51 9.97 3.11
N GLY A 66 -9.88 10.72 4.02
CA GLY A 66 -9.83 10.41 5.44
C GLY A 66 -10.97 11.02 6.25
N SER A 67 -10.82 10.99 7.57
CA SER A 67 -11.83 11.53 8.51
C SER A 67 -11.66 13.03 8.75
N GLY A 68 -11.84 13.86 7.71
CA GLY A 68 -11.99 15.31 7.81
C GLY A 68 -10.84 16.08 8.49
N ASN A 69 -11.11 17.37 8.82
CA ASN A 69 -10.24 18.51 9.20
C ASN A 69 -9.17 18.35 10.30
N LYS A 70 -8.71 17.14 10.63
CA LYS A 70 -7.60 16.93 11.56
C LYS A 70 -6.27 17.18 10.86
N ILE A 71 -5.30 17.68 11.63
CA ILE A 71 -3.90 17.75 11.21
C ILE A 71 -3.46 16.36 10.78
N GLN A 72 -3.08 16.23 9.51
CA GLN A 72 -2.64 14.97 8.95
C GLN A 72 -1.19 14.71 9.32
N ASN A 73 -0.90 13.47 9.70
CA ASN A 73 0.42 13.07 10.18
C ASN A 73 1.03 12.01 9.25
N PRO A 74 1.46 12.39 8.03
CA PRO A 74 1.98 11.46 7.03
C PRO A 74 3.28 10.76 7.46
N HIS A 75 4.02 11.32 8.41
CA HIS A 75 5.24 10.71 8.96
C HIS A 75 4.97 9.37 9.67
N TYR A 76 3.82 9.20 10.33
CA TYR A 76 3.49 7.95 11.02
C TYR A 76 3.27 6.76 10.07
N PRO A 77 2.38 6.80 9.07
CA PRO A 77 2.24 5.69 8.13
C PRO A 77 3.55 5.45 7.38
N PHE A 78 4.27 6.49 6.94
CA PHE A 78 5.57 6.33 6.27
C PHE A 78 6.58 5.56 7.14
N TRP A 79 6.75 5.96 8.40
CA TRP A 79 7.73 5.32 9.30
C TRP A 79 7.29 3.92 9.75
N ARG A 80 6.01 3.75 10.08
CA ARG A 80 5.49 2.51 10.67
C ARG A 80 5.20 1.42 9.64
N LEU A 81 5.15 1.74 8.35
CA LEU A 81 4.89 0.72 7.32
C LEU A 81 6.03 -0.29 7.19
N LYS A 82 7.26 0.08 7.59
CA LYS A 82 8.39 -0.86 7.65
C LYS A 82 8.16 -2.04 8.59
N ASN A 83 7.27 -1.89 9.57
CA ASN A 83 6.91 -2.96 10.51
C ASN A 83 6.02 -4.03 9.87
N ASP A 84 5.52 -3.79 8.65
CA ASP A 84 4.68 -4.72 7.87
C ASP A 84 5.51 -5.53 6.86
N SER A 85 6.85 -5.50 6.97
CA SER A 85 7.83 -6.22 6.14
C SER A 85 7.85 -5.88 4.64
N LEU A 86 6.82 -5.23 4.11
CA LEU A 86 6.72 -4.85 2.69
C LEU A 86 7.45 -3.54 2.34
N TRP A 87 7.82 -2.74 3.35
CA TRP A 87 8.35 -1.39 3.18
C TRP A 87 9.73 -1.25 3.81
N GLU A 88 10.59 -0.49 3.16
CA GLU A 88 11.89 -0.10 3.71
C GLU A 88 11.98 1.43 3.82
N VAL A 89 12.78 1.89 4.78
CA VAL A 89 13.12 3.30 4.93
C VAL A 89 14.65 3.40 4.99
N LYS A 90 15.22 4.14 4.04
CA LYS A 90 16.63 4.53 4.02
C LYS A 90 16.77 5.95 4.54
N LEU A 91 17.87 6.20 5.25
CA LEU A 91 18.15 7.47 5.90
C LEU A 91 19.56 7.92 5.54
N GLN A 92 19.76 9.22 5.35
CA GLN A 92 21.07 9.83 5.31
C GLN A 92 21.48 10.19 6.74
N GLY A 93 22.20 9.27 7.38
CA GLY A 93 22.68 9.40 8.76
C GLY A 93 21.78 8.77 9.82
N SER A 94 22.06 9.08 11.08
CA SER A 94 21.34 8.55 12.24
C SER A 94 20.05 9.31 12.50
N ILE A 95 19.00 8.59 12.91
CA ILE A 95 17.72 9.19 13.29
C ILE A 95 17.50 9.14 14.79
N LYS A 96 16.99 10.23 15.37
CA LYS A 96 16.53 10.26 16.77
C LYS A 96 15.04 9.93 16.81
N LEU A 97 14.70 8.86 17.54
CA LEU A 97 13.32 8.42 17.71
C LEU A 97 12.71 9.01 18.97
N THR A 98 11.38 9.13 18.97
CA THR A 98 10.62 9.42 20.18
C THR A 98 10.70 8.25 21.16
N SER A 99 10.25 8.46 22.39
CA SER A 99 10.11 7.39 23.39
C SER A 99 9.17 6.26 22.94
N SER A 100 8.25 6.52 21.99
CA SER A 100 7.38 5.50 21.37
C SER A 100 8.02 4.74 20.22
N GLY A 101 9.28 5.03 19.87
CA GLY A 101 9.98 4.41 18.73
C GLY A 101 9.60 4.98 17.36
N ASP A 102 8.93 6.14 17.32
CA ASP A 102 8.52 6.80 16.08
C ASP A 102 9.53 7.86 15.64
N ALA A 103 9.62 8.07 14.32
CA ALA A 103 10.34 9.19 13.74
C ALA A 103 9.42 10.41 13.63
N SER A 104 9.87 11.58 14.09
CA SER A 104 9.13 12.83 13.88
C SER A 104 9.25 13.30 12.43
N LYS A 105 8.28 14.09 11.95
CA LYS A 105 8.34 14.71 10.61
C LYS A 105 9.67 15.44 10.39
N LYS A 106 10.11 16.24 11.37
CA LYS A 106 11.37 16.99 11.31
C LYS A 106 12.56 16.07 11.11
N GLN A 107 12.65 14.98 11.88
CA GLN A 107 13.77 14.03 11.77
C GLN A 107 13.80 13.31 10.42
N LEU A 108 12.63 12.97 9.85
CA LEU A 108 12.57 12.36 8.51
C LEU A 108 13.05 13.33 7.41
N CYS A 109 12.70 14.62 7.51
CA CYS A 109 13.20 15.65 6.59
C CYS A 109 14.72 15.86 6.75
N GLU A 110 15.20 16.05 7.98
CA GLU A 110 16.63 16.28 8.27
C GLU A 110 17.52 15.12 7.81
N THR A 111 17.04 13.88 7.95
CA THR A 111 17.76 12.67 7.51
C THR A 111 17.48 12.32 6.04
N LYS A 112 16.79 13.18 5.29
CA LYS A 112 16.40 12.96 3.88
C LYS A 112 15.85 11.55 3.67
N ALA A 113 14.93 11.15 4.54
CA ALA A 113 14.41 9.80 4.56
C ALA A 113 13.76 9.45 3.21
N GLU A 114 14.10 8.29 2.68
CA GLU A 114 13.47 7.73 1.49
C GLU A 114 12.81 6.41 1.85
N GLY A 115 11.59 6.18 1.38
CA GLY A 115 10.82 4.99 1.69
C GLY A 115 10.12 4.44 0.46
N GLY A 116 9.98 3.12 0.41
CA GLY A 116 9.34 2.45 -0.71
C GLY A 116 9.11 0.99 -0.39
N PHE A 117 8.50 0.28 -1.33
CA PHE A 117 8.47 -1.17 -1.20
C PHE A 117 9.89 -1.74 -1.25
N ILE A 118 10.10 -2.83 -0.52
CA ILE A 118 11.35 -3.59 -0.62
C ILE A 118 11.58 -4.02 -2.07
N GLU A 119 12.84 -4.16 -2.42
CA GLU A 119 13.27 -4.40 -3.81
C GLU A 119 12.57 -5.59 -4.51
N PRO A 120 12.38 -6.77 -3.89
CA PRO A 120 11.66 -7.87 -4.54
C PRO A 120 10.23 -7.51 -4.94
N ILE A 121 9.52 -6.75 -4.10
CA ILE A 121 8.14 -6.33 -4.38
C ILE A 121 8.14 -5.34 -5.53
N TYR A 122 9.00 -4.33 -5.46
CA TYR A 122 9.09 -3.30 -6.51
C TYR A 122 9.38 -3.91 -7.87
N ASN A 123 10.38 -4.79 -7.97
CA ASN A 123 10.78 -5.43 -9.23
C ASN A 123 9.61 -6.21 -9.85
N LYS A 124 8.85 -6.96 -9.04
CA LYS A 124 7.65 -7.66 -9.51
C LYS A 124 6.60 -6.69 -10.05
N LEU A 125 6.35 -5.57 -9.37
CA LEU A 125 5.34 -4.58 -9.77
C LEU A 125 5.72 -3.81 -11.04
N ILE A 126 6.98 -3.42 -11.20
CA ILE A 126 7.38 -2.65 -12.40
C ILE A 126 7.42 -3.52 -13.65
N ASN A 127 7.71 -4.82 -13.50
CA ASN A 127 7.73 -5.79 -14.60
C ASN A 127 6.33 -6.27 -14.98
N ASN A 128 5.35 -6.13 -14.09
CA ASN A 128 3.96 -6.44 -14.37
C ASN A 128 3.00 -5.35 -13.86
N LYS A 129 2.69 -4.39 -14.74
CA LYS A 129 1.82 -3.26 -14.39
C LYS A 129 0.36 -3.68 -14.12
N SER A 130 -0.12 -4.81 -14.65
CA SER A 130 -1.47 -5.28 -14.34
C SER A 130 -1.60 -5.74 -12.88
N ALA A 131 -0.51 -6.26 -12.29
CA ALA A 131 -0.46 -6.60 -10.87
C ALA A 131 -0.66 -5.37 -9.96
N ILE A 132 -0.22 -4.17 -10.41
CA ILE A 132 -0.46 -2.92 -9.67
C ILE A 132 -1.96 -2.64 -9.57
N ASP A 133 -2.70 -2.78 -10.68
CA ASP A 133 -4.14 -2.59 -10.72
C ASP A 133 -4.88 -3.63 -9.85
N ILE A 134 -4.50 -4.91 -9.93
CA ILE A 134 -5.07 -5.99 -9.10
C ILE A 134 -4.87 -5.71 -7.61
N LEU A 135 -3.64 -5.38 -7.19
CA LEU A 135 -3.35 -5.06 -5.79
C LEU A 135 -4.09 -3.79 -5.33
N SER A 136 -4.19 -2.78 -6.19
CA SER A 136 -4.91 -1.56 -5.85
C SER A 136 -6.41 -1.83 -5.63
N GLN A 137 -7.03 -2.69 -6.46
CA GLN A 137 -8.41 -3.16 -6.25
C GLN A 137 -8.55 -3.91 -4.92
N LEU A 138 -7.62 -4.83 -4.60
CA LEU A 138 -7.64 -5.56 -3.34
C LEU A 138 -7.56 -4.62 -2.14
N ILE A 139 -6.62 -3.66 -2.16
CA ILE A 139 -6.44 -2.68 -1.09
C ILE A 139 -7.71 -1.82 -0.91
N VAL A 140 -8.29 -1.33 -2.00
CA VAL A 140 -9.55 -0.57 -1.97
C VAL A 140 -10.67 -1.41 -1.35
N LYS A 141 -10.86 -2.65 -1.81
CA LYS A 141 -11.92 -3.56 -1.35
C LYS A 141 -11.79 -3.92 0.12
N VAL A 142 -10.58 -4.21 0.59
CA VAL A 142 -10.31 -4.72 1.95
C VAL A 142 -10.32 -3.61 3.01
N TYR A 143 -9.72 -2.46 2.71
CA TYR A 143 -9.43 -1.45 3.74
C TYR A 143 -10.38 -0.27 3.74
N PHE A 144 -11.13 -0.03 2.66
CA PHE A 144 -11.97 1.17 2.54
C PHE A 144 -13.47 0.83 2.57
N PRO A 145 -14.29 1.67 3.23
CA PRO A 145 -15.74 1.55 3.21
C PRO A 145 -16.28 1.52 1.78
N LYS A 146 -17.30 0.70 1.50
CA LYS A 146 -17.93 0.58 0.16
C LYS A 146 -18.27 1.93 -0.47
N ALA A 147 -18.71 2.91 0.32
CA ALA A 147 -19.04 4.25 -0.14
C ALA A 147 -17.85 5.05 -0.72
N LEU A 148 -16.61 4.75 -0.31
CA LEU A 148 -15.39 5.41 -0.81
C LEU A 148 -14.73 4.66 -1.98
N GLN A 149 -15.08 3.40 -2.20
CA GLN A 149 -14.39 2.56 -3.18
C GLN A 149 -14.48 3.12 -4.61
N PRO A 150 -15.65 3.57 -5.13
CA PRO A 150 -15.72 4.14 -6.49
C PRO A 150 -14.81 5.36 -6.65
N ALA A 151 -14.83 6.29 -5.69
CA ALA A 151 -14.03 7.50 -5.74
C ALA A 151 -12.52 7.22 -5.68
N LEU A 152 -12.08 6.23 -4.90
CA LEU A 152 -10.68 5.81 -4.86
C LEU A 152 -10.24 5.12 -6.15
N THR A 153 -11.10 4.24 -6.70
CA THR A 153 -10.85 3.56 -7.98
C THR A 153 -10.69 4.57 -9.11
N GLU A 154 -11.57 5.57 -9.16
CA GLU A 154 -11.49 6.66 -10.15
C GLU A 154 -10.23 7.51 -9.93
N PHE A 155 -10.00 7.99 -8.71
CA PHE A 155 -8.87 8.87 -8.40
C PHE A 155 -7.50 8.25 -8.70
N PHE A 156 -7.33 6.96 -8.41
CA PHE A 156 -6.08 6.22 -8.68
C PHE A 156 -6.09 5.50 -10.04
N GLU A 157 -7.08 5.79 -10.89
CA GLU A 157 -7.21 5.23 -12.24
C GLU A 157 -7.05 3.71 -12.27
N ILE A 158 -7.63 3.05 -11.28
CA ILE A 158 -7.49 1.60 -11.09
C ILE A 158 -8.29 0.90 -12.17
N LYS A 159 -7.60 0.16 -13.05
CA LYS A 159 -8.26 -0.59 -14.12
C LYS A 159 -8.92 -1.82 -13.51
N VAL A 160 -10.21 -1.98 -13.80
CA VAL A 160 -10.98 -3.17 -13.42
C VAL A 160 -10.54 -4.31 -14.34
N ILE A 161 -9.64 -5.15 -13.86
CA ILE A 161 -9.17 -6.33 -14.60
C ILE A 161 -10.11 -7.49 -14.26
N SER A 162 -11.11 -7.72 -15.10
CA SER A 162 -11.95 -8.91 -15.03
C SER A 162 -11.08 -10.13 -15.26
N VAL A 163 -10.90 -10.94 -14.22
CA VAL A 163 -10.22 -12.22 -14.37
C VAL A 163 -11.21 -13.15 -15.06
N ALA A 164 -10.94 -13.48 -16.32
CA ALA A 164 -11.80 -14.37 -17.08
C ALA A 164 -11.82 -15.74 -16.39
N LYS A 165 -12.99 -16.18 -15.94
CA LYS A 165 -13.21 -17.58 -15.58
C LYS A 165 -12.87 -18.45 -16.79
N GLY A 166 -12.07 -19.49 -16.57
CA GLY A 166 -12.07 -20.64 -17.47
C GLY A 166 -13.51 -21.08 -17.73
N LEU A 167 -13.84 -21.28 -19.00
CA LEU A 167 -15.09 -21.78 -19.58
C LEU A 167 -16.06 -22.40 -18.54
N HIS A 168 -17.03 -21.62 -18.09
CA HIS A 168 -18.47 -21.92 -18.09
C HIS A 168 -19.23 -20.80 -17.35
N GLU A 169 -20.13 -20.18 -18.11
CA GLU A 169 -21.21 -19.27 -17.73
C GLU A 169 -20.86 -17.82 -17.30
N GLU A 170 -21.35 -16.91 -18.14
CA GLU A 170 -21.53 -15.48 -17.89
C GLU A 170 -22.26 -15.26 -16.57
N THR A 171 -21.51 -14.97 -15.51
CA THR A 171 -22.06 -14.35 -14.31
C THR A 171 -21.44 -12.98 -14.19
N THR A 172 -22.27 -11.94 -14.24
CA THR A 172 -21.94 -10.55 -13.93
C THR A 172 -20.97 -10.50 -12.74
N ILE A 173 -19.70 -10.17 -13.01
CA ILE A 173 -18.60 -10.22 -12.02
C ILE A 173 -18.75 -9.02 -11.08
N THR A 174 -19.69 -9.09 -10.13
CA THR A 174 -19.81 -8.14 -9.00
C THR A 174 -19.03 -8.60 -7.78
N GLN A 175 -18.30 -9.71 -7.90
CA GLN A 175 -17.54 -10.25 -6.80
C GLN A 175 -16.32 -10.94 -7.38
N TYR A 176 -15.19 -10.25 -7.42
CA TYR A 176 -13.89 -10.92 -7.54
C TYR A 176 -13.83 -11.96 -6.43
N ASP A 177 -13.94 -13.21 -6.83
CA ASP A 177 -13.78 -14.39 -6.01
C ASP A 177 -12.37 -14.35 -5.45
N CYS A 178 -12.21 -14.36 -4.12
CA CYS A 178 -10.88 -14.25 -3.51
C CYS A 178 -9.97 -15.39 -4.00
N ASN A 179 -10.55 -16.56 -4.30
CA ASN A 179 -9.86 -17.72 -4.84
C ASN A 179 -9.26 -17.48 -6.25
N LEU A 180 -9.86 -16.60 -7.05
CA LEU A 180 -9.41 -16.27 -8.40
C LEU A 180 -8.23 -15.28 -8.39
N ILE A 181 -8.11 -14.52 -7.29
CA ILE A 181 -6.95 -13.68 -6.98
C ILE A 181 -5.81 -14.56 -6.46
N ASP A 182 -6.12 -15.56 -5.62
CA ASP A 182 -5.15 -16.55 -5.14
C ASP A 182 -4.57 -17.38 -6.31
N GLU A 183 -5.38 -17.75 -7.32
CA GLU A 183 -4.91 -18.43 -8.54
C GLU A 183 -4.01 -17.53 -9.40
N LEU A 184 -4.41 -16.29 -9.67
CA LEU A 184 -3.59 -15.33 -10.43
C LEU A 184 -2.26 -15.00 -9.74
N ILE A 185 -2.23 -15.06 -8.41
CA ILE A 185 -1.02 -14.79 -7.65
C ILE A 185 -0.15 -16.04 -7.48
N SER A 186 -0.74 -17.23 -7.56
CA SER A 186 -0.02 -18.50 -7.69
C SER A 186 0.72 -18.66 -9.03
N GLU A 187 0.25 -18.03 -10.11
CA GLU A 187 0.97 -17.98 -11.41
C GLU A 187 2.24 -17.11 -11.38
N PHE A 188 2.41 -16.27 -10.34
CA PHE A 188 3.65 -15.51 -10.11
C PHE A 188 4.60 -16.30 -9.21
N GLU A 189 5.12 -17.42 -9.71
CA GLU A 189 6.06 -18.35 -9.04
C GLU A 189 6.99 -17.65 -8.00
N PHE A 190 7.04 -18.23 -6.79
CA PHE A 190 7.89 -17.86 -5.67
C PHE A 190 8.79 -19.02 -5.30
#